data_AF-A0A2U1Q5X2-F1
#
_entry.id   AF-A0A2U1Q5X2-F1
#
_cell.length_a   1.000
_cell.length_b   1.000
_cell.length_c   1.000
_cell.angle_alpha   90.00
_cell.angle_beta   90.00
_cell.angle_gamma   90.00
#
_symmetry.space_group_name_H-M   'P 1'
#
loop_
_entity.id
_entity.type
_entity.pdbx_description
1 polymer ?
#
loop_
_entity_poly.entity_id
_entity_poly.type
_entity_poly.pdbx_seq_one_letter_code
_entity_poly.pdbx_strand_id
1 'polypeptide(L)' 'MATKNTEEGCATPKHDGCRISVAAACPPPPRKKRWFSCGGQKQPPKNGYFRSSEIDIFFASCGV' A
#
# COMPACT_ATOMS: atom_id res chain seq x y z
N MET A 1 -10.51 -16.40 47.56
CA MET A 1 -9.47 -16.65 46.54
C MET A 1 -9.85 -15.84 45.31
N ALA A 2 -9.12 -14.78 44.97
CA ALA A 2 -9.45 -13.92 43.84
C ALA A 2 -8.77 -14.48 42.58
N THR A 3 -9.57 -14.97 41.63
CA THR A 3 -9.10 -15.40 40.31
C THR A 3 -8.76 -14.16 39.48
N LYS A 4 -7.48 -13.87 39.32
CA LYS A 4 -6.97 -12.82 38.42
C LYS A 4 -7.19 -13.30 36.98
N ASN A 5 -8.16 -12.73 36.29
CA ASN A 5 -8.46 -13.06 34.91
C ASN A 5 -7.28 -12.58 34.03
N THR A 6 -6.45 -13.52 33.57
CA THR A 6 -5.20 -13.26 32.85
C THR A 6 -5.45 -13.37 31.35
N GLU A 7 -6.34 -12.52 30.81
CA GLU A 7 -6.62 -12.47 29.37
C GLU A 7 -6.77 -11.05 28.81
N GLU A 8 -6.39 -10.02 29.58
CA GLU A 8 -6.48 -8.64 29.14
C GLU A 8 -5.13 -8.17 28.62
N GLY A 9 -4.85 -8.47 27.35
CA GLY A 9 -3.81 -7.76 26.59
C GLY A 9 -4.15 -6.26 26.46
N CYS A 10 -3.24 -5.48 25.88
CA CYS A 10 -3.53 -4.07 25.57
C CYS A 10 -4.72 -3.98 24.61
N ALA A 11 -5.87 -3.50 25.09
CA ALA A 11 -7.09 -3.32 24.31
C ALA A 11 -7.51 -1.84 24.26
N THR A 12 -8.17 -1.44 23.17
CA THR A 12 -8.74 -0.11 23.05
C THR A 12 -9.82 0.11 24.12
N PRO A 13 -9.76 1.19 24.92
CA PRO A 13 -10.78 1.51 25.91
C PRO A 13 -12.17 1.62 25.27
N LYS A 14 -13.17 0.95 25.87
CA LYS A 14 -14.55 0.91 25.35
C LYS A 14 -15.44 2.07 25.83
N HIS A 15 -14.97 2.86 26.79
CA HIS A 15 -15.71 3.98 27.36
C HIS A 15 -15.92 5.09 26.31
N ASP A 16 -17.12 5.67 26.27
CA ASP A 16 -17.51 6.63 25.22
C ASP A 16 -16.62 7.87 25.17
N GLY A 17 -16.09 8.33 26.30
CA GLY A 17 -15.13 9.45 26.34
C GLY A 17 -13.76 9.15 25.71
N CYS A 18 -13.43 7.88 25.51
CA CYS A 18 -12.18 7.44 24.86
C CYS A 18 -12.42 6.84 23.46
N ARG A 19 -13.69 6.65 23.08
CA ARG A 19 -14.07 6.02 21.82
C ARG A 19 -13.97 7.06 20.70
N ILE A 20 -13.17 6.77 19.68
CA ILE A 20 -13.11 7.59 18.47
C ILE A 20 -14.51 7.63 17.86
N SER A 21 -15.01 8.83 17.57
CA SER A 21 -16.34 9.02 17.00
C SER A 21 -16.46 8.25 15.68
N VAL A 22 -17.55 7.49 15.53
CA VAL A 22 -17.74 6.55 14.42
C VAL A 22 -18.07 7.24 13.09
N ALA A 23 -18.15 8.58 13.04
CA ALA A 23 -18.63 9.28 11.86
C ALA A 23 -17.71 10.44 11.44
N ALA A 24 -16.71 10.09 10.65
CA ALA A 24 -16.41 10.88 9.46
C ALA A 24 -16.49 9.90 8.30
N ALA A 25 -17.44 10.11 7.37
CA ALA A 25 -17.38 9.42 6.09
C ALA A 25 -15.98 9.69 5.51
N CYS A 26 -15.25 8.63 5.13
CA CYS A 26 -13.95 8.81 4.51
C CYS A 26 -14.10 9.81 3.37
N PRO A 27 -13.18 10.79 3.23
CA PRO A 27 -13.24 11.69 2.09
C PRO A 27 -13.25 10.85 0.81
N PRO A 28 -13.91 11.33 -0.26
CA PRO A 28 -13.94 10.61 -1.52
C PRO A 28 -12.51 10.31 -1.99
N PRO A 29 -12.29 9.16 -2.66
CA PRO A 29 -10.95 8.77 -3.10
C PRO A 29 -10.35 9.84 -4.01
N PRO A 30 -9.02 10.06 -3.94
CA PRO A 30 -8.36 10.99 -4.83
C PRO A 30 -8.59 10.58 -6.29
N ARG A 31 -8.91 11.55 -7.14
CA ARG A 31 -9.17 11.29 -8.55
C ARG A 31 -7.88 10.81 -9.22
N LYS A 32 -7.94 9.68 -9.93
CA LYS A 32 -6.83 9.21 -10.77
C LYS A 32 -6.48 10.31 -11.78
N LYS A 33 -5.25 10.81 -11.73
CA LYS A 33 -4.75 11.77 -12.72
C LYS A 33 -4.78 11.12 -14.10
N ARG A 34 -5.35 11.81 -15.09
CA ARG A 34 -5.37 11.34 -16.48
C ARG A 34 -3.92 11.24 -16.95
N TRP A 35 -3.58 10.13 -17.61
CA TRP A 35 -2.24 9.88 -18.17
C TRP A 35 -1.74 11.03 -19.05
N PHE A 36 -2.65 11.66 -19.79
CA PHE A 36 -2.38 12.84 -20.62
C PHE A 36 -1.79 14.03 -19.86
N SER A 37 -2.10 14.18 -18.56
CA SER A 37 -1.59 15.26 -17.72
C SER A 37 -0.17 15.00 -17.17
N CYS A 38 0.44 13.86 -17.53
CA CYS A 38 1.81 13.47 -17.17
C CYS A 38 2.74 13.36 -18.40
N GLY A 39 2.48 14.15 -19.45
CA GLY A 39 3.42 14.28 -20.57
C GLY A 39 3.36 13.17 -21.62
N GLY A 40 2.22 12.48 -21.77
CA GLY A 40 2.04 11.46 -22.81
C GLY A 40 2.59 10.09 -22.45
N GLN A 41 2.76 9.21 -23.45
CA GLN A 41 3.38 7.90 -23.24
C GLN A 41 4.77 8.08 -22.62
N LYS A 42 5.07 7.32 -21.56
CA LYS A 42 6.40 7.27 -20.97
C LYS A 42 7.36 6.80 -22.04
N GLN A 43 8.21 7.71 -22.50
CA GLN A 43 9.30 7.34 -23.38
C GLN A 43 10.28 6.46 -22.60
N PRO A 44 10.90 5.46 -23.25
CA PRO A 44 12.03 4.75 -22.66
C PRO A 44 13.11 5.72 -22.18
N PRO A 45 13.88 5.36 -21.14
CA PRO A 45 15.02 6.16 -20.72
C PRO A 45 16.00 6.35 -21.89
N LYS A 46 16.64 7.53 -21.97
CA LYS A 46 17.56 7.89 -23.07
C LYS A 46 18.71 6.89 -23.24
N ASN A 47 19.14 6.26 -22.16
CA ASN A 47 20.26 5.33 -22.12
C ASN A 47 19.82 3.86 -22.08
N GLY A 48 18.55 3.60 -22.42
CA GLY A 48 17.93 2.30 -22.23
C GLY A 48 17.64 2.00 -20.76
N TYR A 49 17.00 0.87 -20.52
CA TYR A 49 16.81 0.34 -19.17
C TYR A 49 18.10 -0.30 -18.68
N PHE A 50 18.19 -0.52 -17.37
CA PHE A 50 19.29 -1.27 -16.77
C PHE A 50 19.44 -2.64 -17.44
N ARG A 51 20.65 -2.94 -17.92
CA ARG A 51 21.01 -4.21 -18.56
C ARG A 51 21.97 -4.95 -17.64
N SER A 52 21.49 -6.01 -17.00
CA SER A 52 22.33 -6.98 -16.31
C SER A 52 22.15 -8.35 -16.93
N SER A 53 23.23 -9.13 -17.00
CA SER A 53 23.21 -10.51 -17.48
C SER A 53 22.21 -11.37 -16.71
N GLU A 54 22.05 -11.14 -15.41
CA GLU A 54 21.08 -11.85 -14.57
C GLU A 54 19.63 -11.63 -15.03
N ILE A 55 19.30 -10.41 -15.46
CA ILE A 55 17.96 -10.02 -15.93
C ILE A 55 17.72 -10.61 -17.33
N ASP A 56 18.73 -10.61 -18.18
CA ASP A 56 18.64 -11.21 -19.51
C ASP A 56 18.44 -12.72 -19.45
N ILE A 57 19.12 -13.42 -18.53
CA ILE A 57 18.93 -14.86 -18.29
C ILE A 57 17.52 -15.14 -17.76
N PHE A 58 17.02 -14.29 -16.85
CA PHE A 58 15.66 -14.40 -16.33
C PHE A 58 14.61 -14.40 -17.45
N PHE A 59 14.71 -13.47 -18.40
CA PHE A 59 13.80 -13.41 -19.56
C PHE A 59 14.05 -14.52 -20.58
N ALA A 60 15.29 -14.98 -20.77
CA ALA A 60 15.62 -16.06 -21.70
C ALA A 60 15.13 -17.45 -21.21
N SER A 61 14.98 -17.63 -19.90
CA SER A 61 14.61 -18.92 -19.30
C SER A 61 13.12 -19.26 -19.40
N CYS A 62 12.25 -18.27 -19.63
CA CYS A 62 10.82 -18.47 -19.84
C CYS A 62 10.54 -18.20 -21.32
N GLY A 63 10.60 -19.25 -22.14
CA GLY A 63 10.37 -19.15 -23.58
C GLY A 63 9.00 -18.54 -23.88
N VAL A 64 9.02 -17.37 -24.51
CA VAL A 64 7.93 -16.84 -25.35
C VAL A 64 8.32 -16.97 -26.81
#